data_AF-A0A1H3EDD9-F1
#
_entry.id   AF-A0A1H3EDD9-F1
#
_cell.length_a   1.000
_cell.length_b   1.000
_cell.length_c   1.000
_cell.angle_alpha   90.00
_cell.angle_beta   90.00
_cell.angle_gamma   90.00
#
_symmetry.space_group_name_H-M   'P 1'
#
loop_
_entity.id
_entity.type
_entity.pdbx_description
1 polymer ?
#
loop_
_entity_poly.entity_id
_entity_poly.type
_entity_poly.pdbx_seq_one_letter_code
_entity_poly.pdbx_strand_id
1 'polypeptide(L)'
;MSLSGHTTDSIGLLLEDGSLFCGDAAMNSFPSLNRITIWIENLEDYRRSWEVMLNLEPSMIYPSHGKPFKKEDLKKNMHKLGELKLYPLK
;
A
#
# COMPACT_ATOMS: atom_id res chain seq x y z
N MET A 1 7.29 -10.65 -2.80
CA MET A 1 5.90 -11.03 -3.15
C MET A 1 5.31 -10.02 -4.12
N SER A 2 4.33 -10.41 -4.93
CA SER A 2 3.61 -9.45 -5.78
C SER A 2 2.73 -8.54 -4.91
N LEU A 3 2.78 -7.23 -5.18
CA LEU A 3 1.93 -6.20 -4.60
C LEU A 3 1.43 -5.28 -5.73
N SER A 4 0.80 -5.87 -6.74
CA SER A 4 0.28 -5.15 -7.90
C SER A 4 -0.80 -4.13 -7.54
N GLY A 5 -0.92 -3.07 -8.35
CA GLY A 5 -1.99 -2.08 -8.22
C GLY A 5 -1.50 -0.65 -8.40
N HIS A 6 -0.40 -0.27 -7.75
CA HIS A 6 0.32 0.96 -8.11
C HIS A 6 0.82 0.85 -9.55
N THR A 7 1.56 -0.23 -9.80
CA THR A 7 1.82 -0.78 -11.12
C THR A 7 1.60 -2.29 -11.12
N THR A 8 1.43 -2.91 -12.28
CA THR A 8 1.28 -4.37 -12.39
C THR A 8 2.50 -5.17 -11.91
N ASP A 9 3.71 -4.61 -12.03
CA ASP A 9 4.99 -5.22 -11.67
C ASP A 9 5.48 -4.88 -10.26
N SER A 10 4.68 -4.15 -9.47
CA SER A 10 5.01 -3.80 -8.09
C SER A 10 5.20 -5.05 -7.21
N ILE A 11 6.26 -5.03 -6.40
CA ILE A 11 6.61 -6.11 -5.45
C ILE A 11 6.87 -5.58 -4.05
N GLY A 12 6.69 -6.44 -3.05
CA GLY A 12 7.10 -6.20 -1.66
C GLY A 12 8.11 -7.22 -1.15
N LEU A 13 8.86 -6.84 -0.12
CA LEU A 13 9.86 -7.65 0.57
C LEU A 13 9.55 -7.67 2.07
N LEU A 14 9.18 -8.85 2.59
CA LEU A 14 9.05 -9.10 4.03
C LEU A 14 10.35 -9.70 4.55
N LEU A 15 10.91 -9.10 5.58
CA LEU A 15 12.10 -9.60 6.28
C LEU A 15 11.72 -10.47 7.49
N GLU A 16 12.68 -11.25 7.98
CA GLU A 16 12.50 -12.14 9.13
C GLU A 16 12.14 -11.40 10.43
N ASP A 17 12.52 -10.13 10.55
CA ASP A 17 12.19 -9.26 11.69
C ASP A 17 10.77 -8.65 11.63
N GLY A 18 10.01 -8.99 10.59
CA GLY A 18 8.66 -8.50 10.34
C GLY A 18 8.59 -7.13 9.66
N SER A 19 9.72 -6.56 9.24
CA SER A 19 9.77 -5.36 8.41
C SER A 19 9.27 -5.67 7.00
N LEU A 20 8.25 -4.93 6.53
CA LEU A 20 7.71 -5.04 5.18
C LEU A 20 8.06 -3.80 4.36
N PHE A 21 8.92 -3.96 3.35
CA PHE A 21 9.13 -2.96 2.31
C PHE A 21 8.06 -3.15 1.23
N CYS A 22 7.15 -2.20 1.12
CA CYS A 22 5.96 -2.33 0.26
C CYS A 22 6.01 -1.47 -1.02
N GLY A 23 7.07 -0.68 -1.19
CA GLY A 23 7.17 0.27 -2.30
C GLY A 23 5.99 1.26 -2.27
N ASP A 24 5.35 1.45 -3.41
CA ASP A 24 4.19 2.34 -3.57
C ASP A 24 2.84 1.63 -3.44
N ALA A 25 2.84 0.39 -2.93
CA ALA A 25 1.62 -0.26 -2.46
C ALA A 25 1.01 0.47 -1.26
N ALA A 26 1.76 1.34 -0.57
CA ALA A 26 1.25 2.33 0.38
C ALA A 26 2.20 3.52 0.47
N MET A 27 1.75 4.66 1.02
CA MET A 27 2.55 5.89 1.12
C MET A 27 2.35 6.61 2.45
N ASN A 28 3.36 7.32 2.96
CA ASN A 28 3.26 8.11 4.20
C ASN A 28 3.96 9.48 4.07
N SER A 29 3.68 10.18 2.98
CA SER A 29 4.19 11.52 2.73
C SER A 29 3.11 12.38 2.06
N PHE A 30 3.30 13.70 2.05
CA PHE A 30 2.48 14.57 1.21
C PHE A 30 2.71 14.24 -0.28
N PRO A 31 1.68 14.19 -1.15
CA PRO A 31 0.27 14.50 -0.90
C PRO A 31 -0.63 13.27 -0.59
N SER A 32 -0.08 12.13 -0.17
CA SER A 32 -0.88 10.94 0.18
C SER A 32 -1.81 11.22 1.35
N LEU A 33 -3.04 10.74 1.23
CA LEU A 33 -4.03 10.68 2.32
C LEU A 33 -4.32 9.22 2.65
N ASN A 34 -4.57 8.91 3.92
CA ASN A 34 -5.01 7.58 4.37
C ASN A 34 -4.10 6.41 3.95
N ARG A 35 -2.80 6.64 3.78
CA ARG A 35 -1.81 5.67 3.29
C ARG A 35 -1.90 5.31 1.80
N ILE A 36 -2.75 5.99 1.05
CA ILE A 36 -3.02 5.72 -0.36
C ILE A 36 -1.98 6.43 -1.21
N THR A 37 -1.31 5.71 -2.10
CA THR A 37 -0.38 6.28 -3.08
C THR A 37 -1.07 7.27 -4.02
N ILE A 38 -0.31 8.16 -4.64
CA ILE A 38 -0.83 9.20 -5.54
C ILE A 38 -1.31 8.65 -6.89
N TRP A 39 -0.88 7.44 -7.25
CA TRP A 39 -1.15 6.83 -8.55
C TRP A 39 -1.47 5.34 -8.41
N ILE A 40 -2.60 4.91 -8.96
CA ILE A 40 -3.04 3.51 -8.94
C ILE A 40 -3.48 3.15 -10.36
N GLU A 41 -2.81 2.18 -10.99
CA GLU A 41 -3.20 1.63 -12.28
C GLU A 41 -4.45 0.76 -12.17
N ASN A 42 -4.54 -0.07 -11.13
CA ASN A 42 -5.67 -0.97 -10.89
C ASN A 42 -6.09 -0.97 -9.42
N LEU A 43 -7.31 -0.48 -9.14
CA LEU A 43 -7.83 -0.35 -7.79
C LEU A 43 -8.13 -1.69 -7.11
N GLU A 44 -8.59 -2.71 -7.86
CA GLU A 44 -8.89 -4.02 -7.28
C GLU A 44 -7.61 -4.76 -6.90
N ASP A 45 -6.59 -4.70 -7.75
CA ASP A 45 -5.27 -5.27 -7.43
C ASP A 45 -4.65 -4.54 -6.24
N TYR A 46 -4.76 -3.21 -6.20
CA TYR A 46 -4.24 -2.40 -5.09
C TYR A 46 -4.92 -2.77 -3.75
N ARG A 47 -6.25 -2.97 -3.75
CA ARG A 47 -6.99 -3.46 -2.57
C ARG A 47 -6.50 -4.84 -2.14
N ARG A 48 -6.37 -5.78 -3.09
CA ARG A 48 -5.87 -7.12 -2.81
C ARG A 48 -4.44 -7.08 -2.24
N SER A 49 -3.60 -6.18 -2.73
CA SER A 49 -2.26 -5.96 -2.19
C SER A 49 -2.31 -5.50 -0.74
N TRP A 50 -3.23 -4.62 -0.35
CA TRP A 50 -3.43 -4.26 1.05
C TRP A 50 -3.88 -5.44 1.91
N GLU A 51 -4.77 -6.29 1.41
CA GLU A 51 -5.18 -7.52 2.10
C GLU A 51 -4.00 -8.46 2.32
N VAL A 52 -3.18 -8.67 1.28
CA VAL A 52 -1.95 -9.47 1.36
C VAL A 52 -1.03 -8.90 2.43
N MET A 53 -0.74 -7.59 2.40
CA MET A 53 0.12 -6.95 3.39
C MET A 53 -0.39 -7.12 4.83
N LEU A 54 -1.71 -6.99 5.04
CA LEU A 54 -2.30 -7.15 6.37
C LEU A 54 -2.23 -8.60 6.86
N ASN A 55 -2.47 -9.58 5.99
CA ASN A 55 -2.44 -11.00 6.33
C ASN A 55 -1.04 -11.52 6.70
N LEU A 56 0.03 -10.83 6.28
CA LEU A 56 1.40 -11.12 6.71
C LEU A 56 1.69 -10.66 8.14
N GLU A 57 0.79 -9.86 8.72
CA GLU A 57 0.91 -9.33 10.07
C GLU A 57 2.23 -8.57 10.35
N PRO A 58 2.75 -7.72 9.44
CA PRO A 58 4.07 -7.10 9.57
C PRO A 58 4.17 -6.20 10.80
N SER A 59 5.36 -6.17 11.41
CA SER A 59 5.63 -5.36 12.60
C SER A 59 5.75 -3.87 12.26
N MET A 60 6.21 -3.56 11.05
CA MET A 60 6.35 -2.21 10.50
C MET A 60 6.30 -2.25 8.97
N ILE A 61 5.71 -1.23 8.35
CA ILE A 61 5.59 -1.07 6.90
C ILE A 61 6.46 0.12 6.46
N TYR A 62 7.29 -0.12 5.45
CA TYR A 62 8.23 0.83 4.85
C TYR A 62 7.78 1.14 3.40
N PRO A 63 7.19 2.31 3.17
CA PRO A 63 6.81 2.75 1.82
C PRO A 63 8.00 3.35 1.05
N SER A 64 7.89 3.49 -0.28
CA SER A 64 8.85 4.26 -1.10
C SER A 64 8.93 5.72 -0.65
N HIS A 65 7.79 6.28 -0.22
CA HIS A 65 7.66 7.69 0.12
C HIS A 65 7.13 7.89 1.53
N GLY A 66 7.93 8.61 2.33
CA GLY A 66 7.55 9.04 3.66
C GLY A 66 8.08 8.17 4.80
N LYS A 67 7.49 8.33 5.99
CA LYS A 67 7.96 7.62 7.19
C LYS A 67 7.40 6.20 7.28
N PRO A 68 8.11 5.25 7.90
CA PRO A 68 7.53 3.95 8.24
C PRO A 68 6.31 4.08 9.15
N PHE A 69 5.38 3.14 9.06
CA PHE A 69 4.16 3.14 9.86
C PHE A 69 3.72 1.72 10.24
N LYS A 70 2.86 1.63 11.26
CA LYS A 70 2.34 0.38 11.79
C LYS A 70 1.18 -0.16 10.94
N LYS A 71 1.04 -1.49 10.85
CA LYS A 71 -0.03 -2.14 10.06
C LYS A 71 -1.45 -1.71 10.47
N GLU A 72 -1.64 -1.33 11.73
CA GLU A 72 -2.92 -0.86 12.26
C GLU A 72 -3.41 0.39 11.54
N ASP A 73 -2.51 1.25 11.09
CA ASP A 73 -2.84 2.45 10.33
C ASP A 73 -3.27 2.10 8.89
N LEU A 74 -2.64 1.09 8.27
CA LEU A 74 -3.10 0.54 6.99
C LEU A 74 -4.52 -0.06 7.14
N LYS A 75 -4.73 -0.88 8.17
CA LYS A 75 -6.00 -1.56 8.47
C LYS A 75 -7.13 -0.56 8.71
N LYS A 76 -6.87 0.50 9.47
CA LYS A 76 -7.83 1.58 9.74
C LYS A 76 -8.34 2.22 8.44
N ASN A 77 -7.47 2.38 7.45
CA ASN A 77 -7.76 3.07 6.20
C ASN A 77 -8.31 2.17 5.09
N MET A 78 -8.41 0.86 5.30
CA MET A 78 -8.84 -0.12 4.29
C MET A 78 -10.17 0.25 3.60
N HIS A 79 -11.15 0.69 4.39
CA HIS A 79 -12.47 1.09 3.90
C HIS A 79 -12.41 2.27 2.90
N LYS A 80 -11.38 3.12 2.98
CA LYS A 80 -11.20 4.27 2.08
C LYS A 80 -10.93 3.85 0.65
N LEU A 81 -10.36 2.67 0.43
CA LEU A 81 -10.17 2.16 -0.93
C LEU A 81 -11.50 1.90 -1.64
N GLY A 82 -12.57 1.58 -0.90
CA GLY A 82 -13.93 1.42 -1.44
C GLY A 82 -14.56 2.72 -1.95
N GLU A 83 -14.09 3.87 -1.43
CA GLU A 83 -14.59 5.21 -1.76
C GLU A 83 -13.80 5.88 -2.90
N LEU A 84 -12.67 5.28 -3.34
CA LEU A 84 -11.78 5.87 -4.34
C LEU A 84 -12.39 5.89 -5.74
N LYS A 85 -12.23 7.03 -6.41
CA LYS A 85 -12.48 7.19 -7.85
C LYS A 85 -11.16 7.51 -8.54
N LEU A 86 -10.72 6.60 -9.41
CA LEU A 86 -9.54 6.83 -10.24
C LEU A 86 -9.89 7.70 -11.45
N TYR A 87 -8.93 8.52 -11.86
CA TYR A 87 -9.02 9.33 -13.06
C TYR A 87 -7.94 8.85 -14.05
N PRO A 88 -8.28 8.69 -15.35
CA PRO A 88 -7.29 8.27 -16.33
C PRO A 88 -6.21 9.34 -16.50
N LEU A 89 -4.98 8.91 -16.76
CA LEU A 89 -3.97 9.81 -17.31
C LEU A 89 -4.41 10.22 -18.71
N LYS A 90 -4.30 11.52 -18.97
CA LYS A 90 -4.48 12.09 -20.31
C LYS A 90 -3.21 11.93 -21.12
#